data_AF-A0A644V4Z6-F1
#
_entry.id   AF-A0A644V4Z6-F1
#
_cell.length_a   1.000
_cell.length_b   1.000
_cell.length_c   1.000
_cell.angle_alpha   90.00
_cell.angle_beta   90.00
_cell.angle_gamma   90.00
#
_symmetry.space_group_name_H-M   'P 1'
#
loop_
_entity.id
_entity.type
_entity.pdbx_description
1 polymer ?
#
loop_
_entity_poly.entity_id
_entity_poly.type
_entity_poly.pdbx_seq_one_letter_code
_entity_poly.pdbx_strand_id
1 'polypeptide(L)'
;MAKIVNLSTGRVHDTDNQTVKENQVVILNHTIESRWVVYKIEHDPRWGYTYHVVSIKDPRFDRADNFEPWREKFGIGWYYDDVTPEFMDAFEVAILRQQAQQKADAEAGAQRKENERREQVKAVGRERLKDLIPANAQAVIVACEREDNSDPYTDYFSASTVRRVILGFSSHTQNNFQEMRGYAGNFGETAYLTEKNKEYEHRENYTGGHGYYLGESKYRGWIIEKARIYDRDRFIEEYAYTAGDEANICIKATPQTAEATETAEPVTGGYTIVDYSEKSVAIFGDTKAIKEQLAALGGRFNKYLTLNGSRCAGWIFQKSKEDDLRRLVNLN
;
A
#
# COMPACT_ATOMS: atom_id res chain seq x y z
N MET A 1 11.38 -44.48 6.64
CA MET A 1 12.16 -44.30 5.39
C MET A 1 11.80 -42.97 4.79
N ALA A 2 12.29 -41.91 5.42
CA ALA A 2 12.27 -40.59 4.82
C ALA A 2 13.38 -40.55 3.75
N LYS A 3 13.00 -40.22 2.52
CA LYS A 3 13.92 -40.11 1.39
C LYS A 3 13.77 -38.72 0.78
N ILE A 4 14.90 -38.04 0.58
CA ILE A 4 14.95 -36.76 -0.13
C ILE A 4 15.49 -37.03 -1.52
N VAL A 5 14.82 -36.50 -2.54
CA VAL A 5 15.30 -36.56 -3.92
C VAL A 5 15.89 -35.21 -4.29
N ASN A 6 17.16 -35.18 -4.66
CA ASN A 6 17.79 -33.99 -5.23
C ASN A 6 17.27 -33.83 -6.67
N LEU A 7 16.47 -32.79 -6.93
CA LEU A 7 15.83 -32.57 -8.23
C LEU A 7 16.82 -32.23 -9.34
N SER A 8 18.01 -31.74 -9.00
CA SER A 8 19.04 -31.36 -9.98
C SER A 8 19.90 -32.55 -10.41
N THR A 9 20.13 -33.51 -9.52
CA THR A 9 20.97 -34.70 -9.80
C THR A 9 20.17 -35.98 -9.98
N GLY A 10 18.88 -35.98 -9.62
CA GLY A 10 18.03 -37.17 -9.59
C GLY A 10 18.40 -38.17 -8.49
N ARG A 11 19.35 -37.82 -7.61
CA ARG A 11 19.84 -38.70 -6.54
C ARG A 11 18.83 -38.80 -5.41
N VAL A 12 18.70 -40.01 -4.87
CA VAL A 12 17.84 -40.29 -3.72
C VAL A 12 18.73 -40.45 -2.50
N HIS A 13 18.54 -39.56 -1.53
CA HIS A 13 19.22 -39.58 -0.24
C HIS A 13 18.30 -40.19 0.80
N ASP A 14 18.81 -41.15 1.54
CA ASP A 14 18.13 -41.76 2.68
C ASP A 14 18.45 -40.92 3.92
N THR A 15 17.47 -40.16 4.42
CA THR A 15 17.68 -39.30 5.59
C THR A 15 17.69 -40.08 6.89
N ASP A 16 17.35 -41.37 6.87
CA ASP A 16 17.51 -42.27 8.02
C ASP A 16 18.98 -42.74 8.18
N ASN A 17 19.89 -42.39 7.25
CA ASN A 17 21.32 -42.66 7.34
C ASN A 17 22.11 -41.43 7.80
N GLN A 18 22.85 -41.57 8.89
CA GLN A 18 23.73 -40.51 9.38
C GLN A 18 24.96 -40.36 8.46
N THR A 19 25.19 -39.17 7.91
CA THR A 19 26.27 -38.89 6.94
C THR A 19 27.47 -38.18 7.57
N VAL A 20 27.25 -37.36 8.60
CA VAL A 20 28.29 -36.59 9.29
C VAL A 20 28.15 -36.70 10.81
N LYS A 21 29.22 -36.38 11.54
CA LYS A 21 29.29 -36.45 13.00
C LYS A 21 29.28 -35.07 13.64
N GLU A 22 28.97 -35.03 14.93
CA GLU A 22 29.15 -33.80 15.73
C GLU A 22 30.60 -33.34 15.69
N ASN A 23 30.78 -32.02 15.73
CA ASN A 23 32.01 -31.26 15.58
C ASN A 23 32.72 -31.42 14.23
N GLN A 24 32.12 -32.13 13.25
CA GLN A 24 32.68 -32.23 11.91
C GLN A 24 32.48 -30.92 11.14
N VAL A 25 33.53 -30.50 10.43
CA VAL A 25 33.47 -29.35 9.52
C VAL A 25 32.82 -29.78 8.20
N VAL A 26 31.86 -28.98 7.76
CA VAL A 26 31.06 -29.18 6.55
C VAL A 26 31.06 -27.91 5.70
N ILE A 27 30.69 -28.05 4.43
CA ILE A 27 30.82 -27.00 3.42
C ILE A 27 29.44 -26.72 2.84
N LEU A 28 29.00 -25.46 2.87
CA LEU A 28 27.88 -24.97 2.09
C LEU A 28 28.42 -24.36 0.81
N ASN A 29 28.12 -24.97 -0.33
CA ASN A 29 28.38 -24.40 -1.64
C ASN A 29 27.13 -23.65 -2.11
N HIS A 30 27.19 -22.32 -2.16
CA HIS A 30 26.20 -21.46 -2.81
C HIS A 30 26.93 -20.56 -3.82
N THR A 31 26.48 -19.32 -3.99
CA THR A 31 27.21 -18.23 -4.69
C THR A 31 28.62 -18.05 -4.14
N ILE A 32 28.80 -18.25 -2.83
CA ILE A 32 30.11 -18.23 -2.15
C ILE A 32 30.18 -19.46 -1.27
N GLU A 33 31.31 -20.17 -1.34
CA GLU A 33 31.60 -21.30 -0.47
C GLU A 33 31.82 -20.82 0.97
N SER A 34 31.15 -21.49 1.91
CA SER A 34 31.28 -21.20 3.34
C SER A 34 31.47 -22.48 4.14
N ARG A 35 32.27 -22.39 5.21
CA ARG A 35 32.57 -23.52 6.11
C ARG A 35 31.78 -23.37 7.40
N TRP A 36 31.26 -24.51 7.85
CA TRP A 36 30.37 -24.64 9.00
C TRP A 36 30.80 -25.83 9.82
N VAL A 37 30.33 -25.91 11.07
CA VAL A 37 30.57 -27.07 11.94
C VAL A 37 29.24 -27.60 12.47
N VAL A 38 29.07 -28.92 12.43
CA VAL A 38 27.90 -29.60 13.00
C VAL A 38 28.01 -29.57 14.52
N TYR A 39 27.06 -28.94 15.21
CA TYR A 39 27.13 -28.80 16.67
C TYR A 39 26.06 -29.60 17.42
N LYS A 40 25.05 -30.10 16.71
CA LYS A 40 23.99 -30.95 17.26
C LYS A 40 23.39 -31.78 16.15
N ILE A 41 23.12 -33.05 16.43
CA ILE A 41 22.39 -33.94 15.53
C ILE A 41 21.12 -34.41 16.22
N GLU A 42 19.98 -34.25 15.54
CA GLU A 42 18.69 -34.76 15.97
C GLU A 42 18.23 -35.85 15.00
N HIS A 43 17.48 -36.83 15.49
CA HIS A 43 16.89 -37.88 14.66
C HIS A 43 15.41 -38.03 14.99
N ASP A 44 14.56 -37.84 13.98
CA ASP A 44 13.12 -38.09 14.06
C ASP A 44 12.77 -39.34 13.22
N PRO A 45 12.10 -40.35 13.78
CA PRO A 45 11.77 -41.57 13.04
C PRO A 45 10.91 -41.39 11.77
N ARG A 46 10.26 -40.24 11.60
CA ARG A 46 9.44 -39.89 10.43
C ARG A 46 10.19 -39.06 9.40
N TRP A 47 11.17 -38.26 9.83
CA TRP A 47 11.84 -37.26 8.99
C TRP A 47 13.34 -37.52 8.77
N GLY A 48 13.94 -38.42 9.55
CA GLY A 48 15.36 -38.76 9.50
C GLY A 48 16.22 -37.86 10.37
N TYR A 49 17.50 -37.73 10.01
CA TYR A 49 18.47 -36.88 10.69
C TYR A 49 18.35 -35.40 10.29
N THR A 50 18.35 -34.52 11.28
CA THR A 50 18.53 -33.07 11.12
C THR A 50 19.81 -32.64 11.82
N TYR A 51 20.66 -31.94 11.08
CA TYR A 51 21.95 -31.46 11.52
C TYR A 51 21.87 -29.96 11.76
N HIS A 52 22.21 -29.54 12.97
CA HIS A 52 22.32 -28.13 13.29
C HIS A 52 23.78 -27.70 13.14
N VAL A 53 23.99 -26.66 12.36
CA VAL A 53 25.33 -26.19 11.99
C VAL A 53 25.51 -24.75 12.41
N VAL A 54 26.75 -24.39 12.77
CA VAL A 54 27.15 -23.02 13.06
C VAL A 54 28.29 -22.62 12.12
N SER A 55 28.18 -21.41 11.55
CA SER A 55 29.16 -20.89 10.61
C SER A 55 30.46 -20.54 11.32
N ILE A 56 31.59 -20.88 10.70
CA ILE A 56 32.92 -20.66 11.27
C ILE A 56 33.35 -19.19 11.11
N LYS A 57 33.01 -18.55 9.99
CA LYS A 57 33.46 -17.17 9.68
C LYS A 57 32.52 -16.09 10.19
N ASP A 58 31.22 -16.32 10.08
CA ASP A 58 30.17 -15.39 10.47
C ASP A 58 29.22 -16.13 11.42
N PRO A 59 29.40 -16.05 12.76
CA PRO A 59 28.66 -16.85 13.72
C PRO A 59 27.15 -16.71 13.55
N ARG A 60 26.53 -17.72 12.95
CA ARG A 60 25.09 -17.83 12.74
C ARG A 60 24.71 -19.30 12.64
N PHE A 61 23.46 -19.60 12.93
CA PHE A 61 22.92 -20.96 12.86
C PHE A 61 22.27 -21.24 11.52
N ASP A 62 22.33 -22.50 11.11
CA ASP A 62 21.55 -23.05 10.01
C ASP A 62 21.21 -24.53 10.29
N ARG A 63 20.40 -25.14 9.42
CA ARG A 63 20.05 -26.56 9.48
C ARG A 63 20.25 -27.21 8.12
N ALA A 64 20.66 -28.47 8.16
CA ALA A 64 20.75 -29.33 7.00
C ALA A 64 20.08 -30.67 7.32
N ASP A 65 19.45 -31.29 6.33
CA ASP A 65 18.85 -32.63 6.47
C ASP A 65 19.69 -33.70 5.76
N ASN A 66 20.69 -33.29 4.97
CA ASN A 66 21.57 -34.19 4.24
C ASN A 66 22.90 -33.50 3.89
N PHE A 67 23.95 -34.30 3.70
CA PHE A 67 25.24 -33.87 3.16
C PHE A 67 25.70 -34.82 2.07
N GLU A 68 26.20 -34.28 0.97
CA GLU A 68 26.83 -35.06 -0.10
C GLU A 68 28.37 -35.09 0.06
N PRO A 69 29.06 -36.14 -0.39
CA PRO A 69 30.53 -36.16 -0.43
C PRO A 69 31.06 -35.01 -1.30
N TRP A 70 32.09 -34.30 -0.83
CA TRP A 70 32.68 -33.18 -1.57
C TRP A 70 33.24 -33.61 -2.93
N ARG A 71 33.79 -34.82 -3.05
CA ARG A 71 34.24 -35.35 -4.36
C ARG A 71 33.12 -35.44 -5.40
N GLU A 72 31.87 -35.52 -4.97
CA GLU A 72 30.68 -35.63 -5.82
C GLU A 72 29.94 -34.31 -5.97
N LYS A 73 30.60 -33.20 -5.64
CA LYS A 73 30.02 -31.85 -5.65
C LYS A 73 29.31 -31.53 -6.96
N PHE A 74 28.04 -31.12 -6.85
CA PHE A 74 27.23 -30.65 -7.97
C PHE A 74 26.28 -29.53 -7.57
N GLY A 75 26.53 -28.31 -8.05
CA GLY A 75 25.63 -27.18 -7.80
C GLY A 75 25.53 -26.77 -6.33
N ILE A 76 24.45 -26.08 -5.99
CA ILE A 76 24.20 -25.55 -4.65
C ILE A 76 23.84 -26.70 -3.70
N GLY A 77 24.49 -26.76 -2.53
CA GLY A 77 24.21 -27.82 -1.56
C GLY A 77 25.15 -27.86 -0.36
N TRP A 78 24.83 -28.78 0.54
CA TRP A 78 25.62 -29.10 1.72
C TRP A 78 26.51 -30.31 1.47
N TYR A 79 27.78 -30.19 1.83
CA TYR A 79 28.79 -31.20 1.57
C TYR A 79 29.69 -31.45 2.77
N TYR A 80 30.33 -32.61 2.78
CA TYR A 80 31.40 -32.94 3.74
C TYR A 80 32.65 -33.41 3.00
N ASP A 81 33.83 -33.14 3.57
CA ASP A 81 35.08 -33.68 3.03
C ASP A 81 35.12 -35.20 3.31
N ASP A 82 34.99 -36.00 2.26
CA ASP A 82 34.97 -37.46 2.33
C ASP A 82 36.37 -38.09 2.27
N VAL A 83 37.40 -37.30 2.01
CA VAL A 83 38.81 -37.75 1.91
C VAL A 83 39.53 -37.42 3.22
N THR A 84 39.41 -36.19 3.68
CA THR A 84 40.05 -35.66 4.89
C THR A 84 39.04 -34.95 5.79
N PRO A 85 38.16 -35.69 6.49
CA PRO A 85 37.20 -35.09 7.41
C PRO A 85 37.92 -34.29 8.51
N GLU A 86 37.61 -33.00 8.59
CA GLU A 86 38.11 -32.12 9.65
C GLU A 86 37.12 -32.05 10.81
N PHE A 87 37.65 -31.98 12.03
CA PHE A 87 36.87 -31.81 13.26
C PHE A 87 37.38 -30.62 14.04
N MET A 88 36.45 -29.81 14.53
CA MET A 88 36.74 -28.68 15.39
C MET A 88 36.73 -29.12 16.85
N ASP A 89 37.50 -28.45 17.71
CA ASP A 89 37.48 -28.75 19.13
C ASP A 89 36.12 -28.39 19.75
N ALA A 90 35.64 -29.22 20.67
CA ALA A 90 34.32 -29.04 21.27
C ALA A 90 34.19 -27.70 22.03
N PHE A 91 35.28 -27.18 22.59
CA PHE A 91 35.30 -25.88 23.25
C PHE A 91 35.21 -24.73 22.24
N GLU A 92 35.91 -24.82 21.11
CA GLU A 92 35.79 -23.85 20.01
C GLU A 92 34.37 -23.83 19.43
N VAL A 93 33.76 -25.01 19.23
CA VAL A 93 32.35 -25.12 18.80
C VAL A 93 31.42 -24.47 19.83
N ALA A 94 31.66 -24.67 21.12
CA ALA A 94 30.86 -24.03 22.18
C ALA A 94 30.96 -22.50 22.15
N ILE A 95 32.15 -21.93 21.91
CA ILE A 95 32.36 -20.49 21.75
C ILE A 95 31.61 -19.97 20.52
N LEU A 96 31.73 -20.63 19.36
CA LEU A 96 31.02 -20.23 18.14
C LEU A 96 29.50 -20.23 18.34
N ARG A 97 28.96 -21.24 19.02
CA ARG A 97 27.54 -21.29 19.36
C ARG A 97 27.13 -20.13 20.27
N GLN A 98 27.94 -19.81 21.28
CA GLN A 98 27.64 -18.68 22.16
C GLN A 98 27.61 -17.36 21.40
N GLN A 99 28.58 -17.13 20.50
CA GLN A 99 28.63 -15.94 19.65
C GLN A 99 27.43 -15.86 18.70
N ALA A 100 27.10 -16.96 18.03
CA ALA A 100 25.94 -17.05 17.14
C ALA A 100 24.62 -16.81 17.89
N GLN A 101 24.49 -17.33 19.11
CA GLN A 101 23.33 -17.10 19.96
C GLN A 101 23.20 -15.63 20.37
N GLN A 102 24.30 -15.00 20.82
CA GLN A 102 24.31 -13.58 21.17
C GLN A 102 23.92 -12.70 19.98
N LYS A 103 24.43 -13.01 18.79
CA LYS A 103 24.06 -12.30 17.55
C LYS A 103 22.57 -12.47 17.23
N ALA A 104 22.06 -13.71 17.27
CA ALA A 104 20.65 -14.00 17.02
C ALA A 104 19.72 -13.30 18.03
N ASP A 105 20.10 -13.27 19.31
CA ASP A 105 19.34 -12.59 20.36
C ASP A 105 19.36 -11.06 20.18
N ALA A 106 20.50 -10.50 19.78
CA ALA A 106 20.62 -9.07 19.47
C ALA A 106 19.78 -8.67 18.24
N GLU A 107 19.83 -9.45 17.16
CA GLU A 107 19.02 -9.25 15.95
C GLU A 107 17.52 -9.40 16.25
N ALA A 108 17.13 -10.43 17.00
CA ALA A 108 15.75 -10.62 17.44
C ALA A 108 15.28 -9.47 18.33
N GLY A 109 16.13 -8.99 19.24
CA GLY A 109 15.85 -7.82 20.08
C GLY A 109 15.69 -6.53 19.27
N ALA A 110 16.54 -6.31 18.27
CA ALA A 110 16.42 -5.18 17.35
C ALA A 110 15.14 -5.26 16.51
N GLN A 111 14.82 -6.44 15.96
CA GLN A 111 13.60 -6.67 15.19
C GLN A 111 12.34 -6.45 16.03
N ARG A 112 12.33 -6.91 17.30
CA ARG A 112 11.21 -6.67 18.23
C ARG A 112 11.02 -5.18 18.49
N LYS A 113 12.10 -4.45 18.81
CA LYS A 113 12.04 -3.00 19.02
C LYS A 113 11.55 -2.25 17.78
N GLU A 114 12.00 -2.64 16.59
CA GLU A 114 11.51 -2.03 15.34
C GLU A 114 10.03 -2.36 15.09
N ASN A 115 9.61 -3.60 15.33
CA ASN A 115 8.20 -3.99 15.21
C ASN A 115 7.33 -3.20 16.21
N GLU A 116 7.76 -3.05 17.46
CA GLU A 116 7.09 -2.23 18.47
C GLU A 116 6.98 -0.77 18.04
N ARG A 117 8.07 -0.18 17.54
CA ARG A 117 8.08 1.20 17.02
C ARG A 117 7.11 1.34 15.85
N ARG A 118 7.13 0.40 14.90
CA ARG A 118 6.20 0.40 13.75
C ARG A 118 4.75 0.26 14.19
N GLU A 119 4.48 -0.55 15.21
CA GLU A 119 3.15 -0.75 15.75
C GLU A 119 2.64 0.50 16.49
N GLN A 120 3.50 1.22 17.21
CA GLN A 120 3.17 2.52 17.80
C GLN A 120 2.77 3.54 16.72
N VAL A 121 3.53 3.62 15.63
CA VAL A 121 3.19 4.48 14.48
C VAL A 121 1.84 4.08 13.89
N LYS A 122 1.60 2.78 13.68
CA LYS A 122 0.32 2.27 13.20
C LYS A 122 -0.83 2.62 14.15
N ALA A 123 -0.66 2.46 15.46
CA ALA A 123 -1.69 2.76 16.44
C ALA A 123 -2.16 4.21 16.36
N VAL A 124 -1.23 5.16 16.23
CA VAL A 124 -1.55 6.59 15.99
C VAL A 124 -2.32 6.76 14.68
N GLY A 125 -1.86 6.11 13.60
CA GLY A 125 -2.52 6.21 12.30
C GLY A 125 -3.92 5.60 12.26
N ARG A 126 -4.18 4.53 13.02
CA ARG A 126 -5.53 3.93 13.13
C ARG A 126 -6.54 4.92 13.69
N GLU A 127 -6.19 5.57 14.81
CA GLU A 127 -7.07 6.56 15.43
C GLU A 127 -7.30 7.76 14.50
N ARG A 128 -6.25 8.28 13.86
CA ARG A 128 -6.38 9.36 12.87
C ARG A 128 -7.29 8.99 11.71
N LEU A 129 -7.16 7.79 11.15
CA LEU A 129 -7.97 7.37 10.02
C LEU A 129 -9.44 7.20 10.37
N LYS A 130 -9.78 6.75 11.59
CA LYS A 130 -11.18 6.65 12.02
C LYS A 130 -11.91 7.99 11.89
N ASP A 131 -11.24 9.07 12.30
CA ASP A 131 -11.79 10.43 12.26
C ASP A 131 -11.74 11.05 10.87
N LEU A 132 -10.69 10.75 10.08
CA LEU A 132 -10.47 11.38 8.78
C LEU A 132 -11.31 10.81 7.64
N ILE A 133 -11.66 9.52 7.67
CA ILE A 133 -12.36 8.90 6.55
C ILE A 133 -13.83 9.36 6.53
N PRO A 134 -14.33 10.02 5.47
CA PRO A 134 -15.74 10.38 5.36
C PRO A 134 -16.68 9.17 5.36
N ALA A 135 -17.93 9.34 5.80
CA ALA A 135 -18.91 8.25 5.83
C ALA A 135 -19.25 7.71 4.43
N ASN A 136 -19.23 8.57 3.40
CA ASN A 136 -19.52 8.21 2.01
C ASN A 136 -18.26 7.82 1.20
N ALA A 137 -17.10 7.68 1.83
CA ALA A 137 -15.85 7.35 1.14
C ALA A 137 -15.88 5.92 0.60
N GLN A 138 -15.66 5.77 -0.70
CA GLN A 138 -15.56 4.49 -1.41
C GLN A 138 -14.15 4.23 -1.94
N ALA A 139 -13.28 5.24 -1.96
CA ALA A 139 -11.90 5.12 -2.38
C ALA A 139 -11.01 6.19 -1.72
N VAL A 140 -9.71 5.94 -1.67
CA VAL A 140 -8.68 6.90 -1.29
C VAL A 140 -7.88 7.32 -2.52
N ILE A 141 -7.44 8.58 -2.56
CA ILE A 141 -6.47 9.09 -3.53
C ILE A 141 -5.13 9.21 -2.83
N VAL A 142 -4.12 8.51 -3.34
CA VAL A 142 -2.81 8.39 -2.69
C VAL A 142 -1.69 8.73 -3.65
N ALA A 143 -0.70 9.46 -3.16
CA ALA A 143 0.58 9.62 -3.84
C ALA A 143 1.55 8.55 -3.35
N CYS A 144 2.25 7.91 -4.27
CA CYS A 144 3.25 6.89 -4.01
C CYS A 144 4.55 7.33 -4.68
N GLU A 145 5.61 7.55 -3.89
CA GLU A 145 6.96 7.79 -4.41
C GLU A 145 7.54 6.46 -4.86
N ARG A 146 7.90 6.39 -6.14
CA ARG A 146 8.44 5.19 -6.78
C ARG A 146 9.94 5.31 -6.87
N GLU A 147 10.62 4.24 -6.46
CA GLU A 147 12.05 4.05 -6.64
C GLU A 147 12.28 2.83 -7.54
N ASP A 148 13.12 3.03 -8.56
CA ASP A 148 13.43 2.03 -9.56
C ASP A 148 14.44 1.03 -9.01
N ASN A 149 14.02 -0.23 -8.95
CA ASN A 149 14.82 -1.37 -8.48
C ASN A 149 15.12 -2.33 -9.63
N SER A 150 15.07 -1.84 -10.88
CA SER A 150 15.36 -2.65 -12.06
C SER A 150 16.85 -2.95 -12.14
N ASP A 151 17.18 -4.16 -12.56
CA ASP A 151 18.56 -4.53 -12.84
C ASP A 151 18.87 -4.17 -14.30
N PRO A 152 19.76 -3.21 -14.57
CA PRO A 152 20.05 -2.74 -15.93
C PRO A 152 20.73 -3.81 -16.80
N TYR A 153 21.21 -4.90 -16.21
CA TYR A 153 21.84 -6.02 -16.92
C TYR A 153 20.89 -7.18 -17.20
N THR A 154 19.61 -7.07 -16.80
CA THR A 154 18.59 -8.09 -17.05
C THR A 154 17.30 -7.47 -17.59
N ASP A 155 16.35 -8.32 -18.00
CA ASP A 155 14.98 -7.92 -18.36
C ASP A 155 14.04 -7.82 -17.14
N TYR A 156 14.62 -7.81 -15.93
CA TYR A 156 13.87 -7.70 -14.68
C TYR A 156 13.59 -6.23 -14.32
N PHE A 157 12.37 -5.78 -14.63
CA PHE A 157 11.88 -4.45 -14.27
C PHE A 157 11.08 -4.49 -12.97
N SER A 158 11.48 -3.70 -11.98
CA SER A 158 10.77 -3.62 -10.70
C SER A 158 10.87 -2.24 -10.06
N ALA A 159 9.87 -1.88 -9.25
CA ALA A 159 9.90 -0.65 -8.46
C ALA A 159 9.22 -0.84 -7.12
N SER A 160 9.69 -0.11 -6.12
CA SER A 160 9.12 -0.10 -4.77
C SER A 160 8.45 1.23 -4.46
N THR A 161 7.57 1.23 -3.46
CA THR A 161 7.02 2.48 -2.89
C THR A 161 7.76 2.80 -1.61
N VAL A 162 8.60 3.84 -1.67
CA VAL A 162 9.41 4.28 -0.52
C VAL A 162 8.61 5.18 0.42
N ARG A 163 7.67 5.96 -0.14
CA ARG A 163 6.78 6.82 0.62
C ARG A 163 5.38 6.82 0.05
N ARG A 164 4.40 6.91 0.94
CA ARG A 164 2.98 7.01 0.58
C ARG A 164 2.37 8.20 1.31
N VAL A 165 1.54 8.98 0.62
CA VAL A 165 0.85 10.15 1.15
C VAL A 165 -0.63 10.06 0.79
N ILE A 166 -1.51 10.25 1.76
CA ILE A 166 -2.96 10.31 1.55
C ILE A 166 -3.31 11.73 1.13
N LEU A 167 -3.81 11.88 -0.10
CA LEU A 167 -4.19 13.18 -0.66
C LEU A 167 -5.67 13.51 -0.44
N GLY A 168 -6.52 12.49 -0.28
CA GLY A 168 -7.95 12.67 -0.01
C GLY A 168 -8.78 11.42 -0.22
N PHE A 169 -10.10 11.57 -0.13
CA PHE A 169 -11.08 10.49 -0.25
C PHE A 169 -12.09 10.78 -1.35
N SER A 170 -12.58 9.72 -1.98
CA SER A 170 -13.55 9.79 -3.07
C SER A 170 -14.82 9.04 -2.72
N SER A 171 -15.97 9.61 -3.07
CA SER A 171 -17.27 8.94 -3.00
C SER A 171 -17.55 8.02 -4.19
N HIS A 172 -16.61 7.89 -5.13
CA HIS A 172 -16.76 7.08 -6.34
C HIS A 172 -15.63 6.05 -6.44
N THR A 173 -15.92 4.89 -7.03
CA THR A 173 -14.91 3.83 -7.25
C THR A 173 -14.30 3.86 -8.66
N GLN A 174 -14.84 4.68 -9.56
CA GLN A 174 -14.32 4.82 -10.92
C GLN A 174 -13.08 5.70 -10.93
N ASN A 175 -12.09 5.30 -11.73
CA ASN A 175 -10.87 6.05 -11.93
C ASN A 175 -11.12 7.27 -12.81
N ASN A 176 -10.66 8.44 -12.36
CA ASN A 176 -10.81 9.70 -13.07
C ASN A 176 -9.59 10.59 -12.84
N PHE A 177 -8.82 10.86 -13.90
CA PHE A 177 -7.66 11.75 -13.80
C PHE A 177 -8.00 13.17 -13.37
N GLN A 178 -9.17 13.71 -13.75
CA GLN A 178 -9.56 15.04 -13.30
C GLN A 178 -9.69 15.11 -11.78
N GLU A 179 -10.21 14.04 -11.16
CA GLU A 179 -10.27 13.92 -9.71
C GLU A 179 -8.87 13.80 -9.11
N MET A 180 -8.03 12.91 -9.63
CA MET A 180 -6.65 12.75 -9.16
C MET A 180 -5.85 14.06 -9.22
N ARG A 181 -5.98 14.82 -10.31
CA ARG A 181 -5.37 16.15 -10.47
C ARG A 181 -5.89 17.16 -9.45
N GLY A 182 -7.18 17.11 -9.13
CA GLY A 182 -7.78 17.95 -8.09
C GLY A 182 -7.15 17.73 -6.72
N TYR A 183 -6.72 16.50 -6.42
CA TYR A 183 -6.02 16.15 -5.18
C TYR A 183 -4.50 16.33 -5.24
N ALA A 184 -3.90 16.34 -6.44
CA ALA A 184 -2.46 16.46 -6.63
C ALA A 184 -1.86 17.71 -5.97
N GLY A 185 -2.58 18.83 -6.03
CA GLY A 185 -2.18 20.09 -5.41
C GLY A 185 -2.26 20.12 -3.88
N ASN A 186 -2.73 19.05 -3.23
CA ASN A 186 -2.76 19.01 -1.77
C ASN A 186 -1.37 18.76 -1.16
N PHE A 187 -0.48 18.15 -1.92
CA PHE A 187 0.88 17.85 -1.51
C PHE A 187 1.87 18.54 -2.46
N GLY A 188 2.80 19.31 -1.89
CA GLY A 188 3.69 20.19 -2.67
C GLY A 188 4.51 19.42 -3.71
N GLU A 189 4.99 18.22 -3.37
CA GLU A 189 5.80 17.41 -4.27
C GLU A 189 5.00 16.84 -5.45
N THR A 190 3.67 16.78 -5.38
CA THR A 190 2.82 16.35 -6.50
C THR A 190 2.12 17.50 -7.22
N ALA A 191 2.41 18.76 -6.86
CA ALA A 191 1.69 19.92 -7.39
C ALA A 191 1.78 20.04 -8.92
N TYR A 192 2.90 19.61 -9.52
CA TYR A 192 3.10 19.61 -10.98
C TYR A 192 2.14 18.67 -11.73
N LEU A 193 1.50 17.73 -11.03
CA LEU A 193 0.49 16.82 -11.59
C LEU A 193 -0.92 17.44 -11.63
N THR A 194 -1.12 18.67 -11.15
CA THR A 194 -2.44 19.33 -11.14
C THR A 194 -2.93 19.70 -12.54
N GLU A 195 -2.01 19.95 -13.46
CA GLU A 195 -2.35 20.30 -14.84
C GLU A 195 -2.57 19.06 -15.71
N LYS A 196 -3.39 19.22 -16.75
CA LYS A 196 -3.68 18.11 -17.66
C LYS A 196 -2.47 17.85 -18.56
N ASN A 197 -1.79 16.72 -18.33
CA ASN A 197 -0.74 16.20 -19.20
C ASN A 197 -1.09 14.78 -19.66
N LYS A 198 -1.19 14.55 -20.97
CA LYS A 198 -1.49 13.22 -21.53
C LYS A 198 -0.38 12.21 -21.30
N GLU A 199 0.88 12.65 -21.26
CA GLU A 199 2.03 11.78 -21.05
C GLU A 199 2.05 11.20 -19.64
N TYR A 200 1.39 11.86 -18.69
CA TYR A 200 1.33 11.43 -17.30
C TYR A 200 0.01 10.71 -16.96
N GLU A 201 -0.91 10.55 -17.92
CA GLU A 201 -2.21 9.90 -17.72
C GLU A 201 -2.15 8.43 -18.20
N HIS A 202 -1.75 7.51 -17.32
CA HIS A 202 -1.56 6.10 -17.69
C HIS A 202 -2.82 5.25 -17.50
N ARG A 203 -3.25 4.56 -18.56
CA ARG A 203 -4.50 3.76 -18.61
C ARG A 203 -4.21 2.29 -18.91
N GLU A 204 -3.40 1.66 -18.09
CA GLU A 204 -2.86 0.32 -18.35
C GLU A 204 -3.64 -0.76 -17.56
N ASN A 205 -4.97 -0.76 -17.69
CA ASN A 205 -5.87 -1.68 -16.98
C ASN A 205 -6.02 -3.05 -17.67
N TYR A 206 -5.02 -3.50 -18.42
CA TYR A 206 -5.00 -4.82 -19.05
C TYR A 206 -4.12 -5.80 -18.27
N THR A 207 -4.24 -7.09 -18.52
CA THR A 207 -3.41 -8.12 -17.88
C THR A 207 -1.93 -7.88 -18.18
N GLY A 208 -1.13 -7.65 -17.15
CA GLY A 208 0.29 -7.30 -17.27
C GLY A 208 0.58 -5.79 -17.42
N GLY A 209 -0.45 -4.93 -17.43
CA GLY A 209 -0.29 -3.47 -17.39
C GLY A 209 -0.09 -2.94 -15.97
N HIS A 210 0.37 -1.70 -15.84
CA HIS A 210 0.70 -1.09 -14.54
C HIS A 210 -0.47 -0.36 -13.86
N GLY A 211 -1.69 -0.53 -14.38
CA GLY A 211 -2.93 0.01 -13.81
C GLY A 211 -3.23 1.44 -14.26
N TYR A 212 -4.01 2.15 -13.44
CA TYR A 212 -4.48 3.50 -13.72
C TYR A 212 -3.86 4.49 -12.74
N TYR A 213 -2.91 5.30 -13.20
CA TYR A 213 -2.16 6.22 -12.35
C TYR A 213 -1.78 7.50 -13.09
N LEU A 214 -1.59 8.56 -12.31
CA LEU A 214 -1.17 9.88 -12.77
C LEU A 214 0.28 10.12 -12.31
N GLY A 215 1.24 10.23 -13.23
CA GLY A 215 2.65 10.42 -12.89
C GLY A 215 3.55 10.23 -14.11
N GLU A 216 4.85 10.54 -13.98
CA GLU A 216 5.80 10.43 -15.10
C GLU A 216 6.07 8.98 -15.51
N SER A 217 6.20 8.09 -14.52
CA SER A 217 6.57 6.70 -14.74
C SER A 217 6.09 5.84 -13.57
N LYS A 218 5.75 4.58 -13.85
CA LYS A 218 5.47 3.60 -12.80
C LYS A 218 6.68 3.33 -11.90
N TYR A 219 7.89 3.50 -12.44
CA TYR A 219 9.12 3.04 -11.80
C TYR A 219 9.83 4.12 -10.99
N ARG A 220 9.58 5.40 -11.26
CA ARG A 220 10.29 6.51 -10.61
C ARG A 220 9.40 7.71 -10.35
N GLY A 221 9.75 8.47 -9.32
CA GLY A 221 9.08 9.72 -8.96
C GLY A 221 7.69 9.50 -8.37
N TRP A 222 6.94 10.57 -8.22
CA TRP A 222 5.60 10.51 -7.64
C TRP A 222 4.56 10.03 -8.66
N ILE A 223 3.76 9.05 -8.25
CA ILE A 223 2.53 8.69 -8.93
C ILE A 223 1.34 8.87 -8.02
N ILE A 224 0.19 9.27 -8.56
CA ILE A 224 -1.09 9.33 -7.87
C ILE A 224 -1.97 8.19 -8.39
N GLU A 225 -2.45 7.36 -7.47
CA GLU A 225 -3.35 6.25 -7.78
C GLU A 225 -4.60 6.30 -6.87
N LYS A 226 -5.66 5.65 -7.34
CA LYS A 226 -6.93 5.55 -6.61
C LYS A 226 -7.12 4.13 -6.15
N ALA A 227 -7.18 3.94 -4.83
CA ALA A 227 -7.39 2.64 -4.21
C ALA A 227 -8.80 2.55 -3.62
N ARG A 228 -9.50 1.45 -3.90
CA ARG A 228 -10.87 1.24 -3.42
C ARG A 228 -10.87 0.85 -1.94
N ILE A 229 -11.85 1.38 -1.21
CA ILE A 229 -12.13 0.99 0.17
C ILE A 229 -13.23 -0.06 0.11
N TYR A 230 -12.83 -1.33 0.11
CA TYR A 230 -13.78 -2.46 0.13
C TYR A 230 -14.31 -2.74 1.52
N ASP A 231 -13.40 -2.68 2.50
CA ASP A 231 -13.66 -2.91 3.91
C ASP A 231 -12.91 -1.82 4.68
N ARG A 232 -13.63 -1.15 5.58
CA ARG A 232 -13.12 0.05 6.25
C ARG A 232 -12.05 -0.29 7.27
N ASP A 233 -12.22 -1.39 8.01
CA ASP A 233 -11.26 -1.81 9.03
C ASP A 233 -9.96 -2.30 8.37
N ARG A 234 -10.07 -3.09 7.31
CA ARG A 234 -8.91 -3.53 6.51
C ARG A 234 -8.17 -2.34 5.89
N PHE A 235 -8.91 -1.34 5.39
CA PHE A 235 -8.30 -0.11 4.89
C PHE A 235 -7.53 0.63 5.98
N ILE A 236 -8.13 0.77 7.17
CA ILE A 236 -7.48 1.41 8.32
C ILE A 236 -6.18 0.68 8.66
N GLU A 237 -6.18 -0.65 8.73
CA GLU A 237 -4.96 -1.43 9.02
C GLU A 237 -3.89 -1.29 7.94
N GLU A 238 -4.27 -1.31 6.66
CA GLU A 238 -3.35 -1.20 5.53
C GLU A 238 -2.65 0.18 5.50
N TYR A 239 -3.39 1.25 5.81
CA TYR A 239 -2.90 2.63 5.75
C TYR A 239 -2.47 3.19 7.11
N ALA A 240 -2.59 2.42 8.19
CA ALA A 240 -2.23 2.83 9.55
C ALA A 240 -0.79 3.33 9.66
N TYR A 241 0.17 2.63 9.04
CA TYR A 241 1.57 3.07 9.09
C TYR A 241 1.77 4.40 8.36
N THR A 242 1.12 4.57 7.20
CA THR A 242 1.16 5.82 6.44
C THR A 242 0.56 6.97 7.24
N ALA A 243 -0.63 6.79 7.81
CA ALA A 243 -1.32 7.82 8.58
C ALA A 243 -0.71 8.09 9.97
N GLY A 244 0.17 7.21 10.44
CA GLY A 244 0.91 7.40 11.69
C GLY A 244 1.84 8.61 11.68
N ASP A 245 2.31 9.01 10.49
CA ASP A 245 3.03 10.25 10.27
C ASP A 245 2.10 11.31 9.67
N GLU A 246 2.01 12.46 10.34
CA GLU A 246 1.12 13.55 9.94
C GLU A 246 1.55 14.18 8.60
N ALA A 247 2.86 14.16 8.31
CA ALA A 247 3.39 14.63 7.04
C ALA A 247 2.93 13.80 5.83
N ASN A 248 2.37 12.61 6.06
CA ASN A 248 1.81 11.75 5.02
C ASN A 248 0.29 11.89 4.89
N ILE A 249 -0.33 12.83 5.58
CA ILE A 249 -1.75 13.17 5.43
C ILE A 249 -1.83 14.59 4.88
N CYS A 250 -2.04 14.69 3.57
CA CYS A 250 -2.17 15.96 2.86
C CYS A 250 -3.59 16.06 2.32
N ILE A 251 -4.56 16.13 3.22
CA ILE A 251 -5.96 16.33 2.85
C ILE A 251 -6.24 17.82 3.07
N LYS A 252 -6.36 18.58 1.99
CA LYS A 252 -6.93 19.93 2.14
C LYS A 252 -8.39 19.77 2.55
N ALA A 253 -8.84 20.61 3.48
CA ALA A 253 -10.26 20.84 3.69
C ALA A 253 -10.83 21.35 2.35
N THR A 254 -11.25 20.42 1.51
CA THR A 254 -12.21 20.72 0.47
C THR A 254 -13.45 21.14 1.25
N PRO A 255 -14.13 22.25 0.93
CA PRO A 255 -15.39 22.56 1.57
C PRO A 255 -16.19 21.26 1.50
N GLN A 256 -16.54 20.71 2.67
CA GLN A 256 -17.68 19.81 2.73
C GLN A 256 -18.71 20.44 1.80
N THR A 257 -19.23 19.68 0.84
CA THR A 257 -20.48 20.07 0.20
C THR A 257 -21.40 20.36 1.36
N ALA A 258 -21.55 21.65 1.65
CA ALA A 258 -22.24 22.10 2.83
C ALA A 258 -23.65 21.55 2.62
N GLU A 259 -24.07 20.67 3.53
CA GLU A 259 -25.48 20.56 3.82
C GLU A 259 -25.88 21.97 4.24
N ALA A 260 -26.40 22.73 3.27
CA ALA A 260 -26.82 24.09 3.47
C ALA A 260 -27.94 24.04 4.50
N THR A 261 -27.67 24.60 5.68
CA THR A 261 -28.67 24.92 6.68
C THR A 261 -29.73 25.81 6.02
N GLU A 262 -30.90 25.19 5.81
CA GLU A 262 -32.11 25.83 5.29
C GLU A 262 -32.51 26.99 6.17
N THR A 263 -32.27 28.21 5.69
CA THR A 263 -33.04 29.37 6.15
C THR A 263 -34.08 29.64 5.08
N ALA A 264 -35.22 28.96 5.21
CA ALA A 264 -36.37 29.18 4.36
C ALA A 264 -37.09 30.46 4.81
N GLU A 265 -37.03 31.52 4.00
CA GLU A 265 -37.99 32.63 4.12
C GLU A 265 -39.26 32.23 3.36
N PRO A 266 -40.43 32.14 4.04
CA PRO A 266 -41.66 31.78 3.37
C PRO A 266 -42.40 33.02 2.84
N VAL A 267 -43.17 32.78 1.77
CA VAL A 267 -44.30 33.57 1.24
C VAL A 267 -43.87 34.75 0.34
N THR A 268 -44.25 34.83 -0.95
CA THR A 268 -45.61 34.84 -1.52
C THR A 268 -45.57 34.48 -3.02
N GLY A 269 -46.38 33.51 -3.48
CA GLY A 269 -46.59 33.22 -4.91
C GLY A 269 -45.78 32.07 -5.49
N GLY A 270 -46.19 30.82 -5.24
CA GLY A 270 -45.86 29.62 -6.04
C GLY A 270 -44.40 29.18 -6.20
N TYR A 271 -43.42 30.00 -5.79
CA TYR A 271 -42.00 29.79 -5.97
C TYR A 271 -41.25 29.92 -4.64
N THR A 272 -40.18 29.13 -4.49
CA THR A 272 -39.30 29.14 -3.34
C THR A 272 -37.87 29.33 -3.83
N ILE A 273 -37.22 30.40 -3.40
CA ILE A 273 -35.79 30.64 -3.66
C ILE A 273 -35.03 30.17 -2.41
N VAL A 274 -34.00 29.36 -2.62
CA VAL A 274 -33.14 28.81 -1.56
C VAL A 274 -31.69 29.09 -1.89
N ASP A 275 -30.94 29.57 -0.90
CA ASP A 275 -29.49 29.68 -0.98
C ASP A 275 -28.90 28.27 -1.01
N TYR A 276 -28.44 27.83 -2.18
CA TYR A 276 -28.03 26.44 -2.41
C TYR A 276 -26.55 26.22 -2.09
N SER A 277 -25.75 27.30 -2.15
CA SER A 277 -24.31 27.33 -1.84
C SER A 277 -23.85 28.78 -1.79
N GLU A 278 -22.69 29.05 -1.20
CA GLU A 278 -22.02 30.36 -1.23
C GLU A 278 -21.93 31.01 -2.62
N LYS A 279 -22.01 30.21 -3.70
CA LYS A 279 -21.91 30.69 -5.09
C LYS A 279 -23.18 30.50 -5.91
N SER A 280 -24.24 29.91 -5.35
CA SER A 280 -25.43 29.58 -6.15
C SER A 280 -26.73 29.66 -5.38
N VAL A 281 -27.77 30.12 -6.06
CA VAL A 281 -29.15 30.11 -5.57
C VAL A 281 -29.99 29.19 -6.44
N ALA A 282 -30.96 28.53 -5.84
CA ALA A 282 -31.90 27.66 -6.53
C ALA A 282 -33.33 28.17 -6.38
N ILE A 283 -34.14 28.06 -7.43
CA ILE A 283 -35.57 28.31 -7.39
C ILE A 283 -36.36 27.04 -7.68
N PHE A 284 -37.37 26.81 -6.85
CA PHE A 284 -38.29 25.67 -6.89
C PHE A 284 -39.72 26.17 -7.06
N GLY A 285 -40.60 25.34 -7.64
CA GLY A 285 -42.02 25.67 -7.90
C GLY A 285 -42.46 25.29 -9.32
N ASP A 286 -43.67 25.71 -9.72
CA ASP A 286 -44.17 25.47 -11.09
C ASP A 286 -43.56 26.47 -12.10
N THR A 287 -42.30 26.25 -12.46
CA THR A 287 -41.53 27.15 -13.33
C THR A 287 -41.89 27.04 -14.82
N LYS A 288 -42.96 26.33 -15.20
CA LYS A 288 -43.30 26.11 -16.62
C LYS A 288 -43.60 27.42 -17.34
N ALA A 289 -44.33 28.33 -16.70
CA ALA A 289 -44.73 29.62 -17.28
C ALA A 289 -43.56 30.58 -17.47
N ILE A 290 -42.52 30.48 -16.63
CA ILE A 290 -41.35 31.39 -16.60
C ILE A 290 -40.07 30.75 -17.14
N LYS A 291 -40.16 29.55 -17.74
CA LYS A 291 -39.01 28.77 -18.21
C LYS A 291 -38.07 29.55 -19.13
N GLU A 292 -38.61 30.29 -20.10
CA GLU A 292 -37.81 31.05 -21.06
C GLU A 292 -37.07 32.22 -20.39
N GLN A 293 -37.73 32.87 -19.43
CA GLN A 293 -37.15 33.97 -18.65
C GLN A 293 -36.03 33.46 -17.73
N LEU A 294 -36.23 32.32 -17.06
CA LEU A 294 -35.21 31.68 -16.23
C LEU A 294 -33.99 31.23 -17.05
N ALA A 295 -34.21 30.72 -18.26
CA ALA A 295 -33.13 30.36 -19.18
C ALA A 295 -32.38 31.60 -19.69
N ALA A 296 -33.09 32.67 -20.06
CA ALA A 296 -32.50 33.94 -20.49
C ALA A 296 -31.67 34.61 -19.39
N LEU A 297 -32.07 34.44 -18.13
CA LEU A 297 -31.32 34.90 -16.96
C LEU A 297 -30.06 34.04 -16.66
N GLY A 298 -29.81 33.00 -17.46
CA GLY A 298 -28.65 32.12 -17.34
C GLY A 298 -28.84 30.93 -16.42
N GLY A 299 -30.08 30.62 -16.05
CA GLY A 299 -30.41 29.49 -15.18
C GLY A 299 -30.19 28.15 -15.86
N ARG A 300 -29.80 27.14 -15.07
CA ARG A 300 -29.74 25.76 -15.53
C ARG A 300 -30.77 24.91 -14.81
N PHE A 301 -31.62 24.23 -15.57
CA PHE A 301 -32.60 23.32 -15.00
C PHE A 301 -31.95 22.02 -14.53
N ASN A 302 -32.28 21.59 -13.30
CA ASN A 302 -31.82 20.33 -12.73
C ASN A 302 -32.99 19.60 -12.03
N LYS A 303 -33.19 18.33 -12.37
CA LYS A 303 -34.27 17.47 -11.84
C LYS A 303 -33.95 16.85 -10.47
N TYR A 304 -32.71 16.96 -10.01
CA TYR A 304 -32.21 16.27 -8.82
C TYR A 304 -31.65 17.25 -7.76
N LEU A 305 -32.20 18.46 -7.68
CA LEU A 305 -31.86 19.38 -6.60
C LEU A 305 -32.53 18.91 -5.30
N THR A 306 -31.95 19.25 -4.16
CA THR A 306 -32.51 18.90 -2.85
C THR A 306 -33.15 20.13 -2.21
N LEU A 307 -34.37 19.97 -1.71
CA LEU A 307 -35.10 20.94 -0.90
C LEU A 307 -35.76 20.21 0.27
N ASN A 308 -35.48 20.60 1.51
CA ASN A 308 -36.00 20.00 2.74
C ASN A 308 -35.78 18.49 2.79
N GLY A 309 -34.58 18.05 2.41
CA GLY A 309 -34.19 16.63 2.32
C GLY A 309 -34.86 15.83 1.19
N SER A 310 -35.73 16.45 0.39
CA SER A 310 -36.43 15.80 -0.73
C SER A 310 -35.85 16.22 -2.09
N ARG A 311 -35.77 15.30 -3.04
CA ARG A 311 -35.35 15.63 -4.41
C ARG A 311 -36.49 16.32 -5.16
N CYS A 312 -36.24 17.54 -5.60
CA CYS A 312 -37.18 18.37 -6.35
C CYS A 312 -36.53 18.90 -7.62
N ALA A 313 -37.35 19.08 -8.66
CA ALA A 313 -36.91 19.76 -9.87
C ALA A 313 -36.88 21.28 -9.66
N GLY A 314 -35.84 21.94 -10.16
CA GLY A 314 -35.68 23.39 -10.02
C GLY A 314 -34.63 23.96 -10.97
N TRP A 315 -34.37 25.25 -10.84
CA TRP A 315 -33.36 25.97 -11.62
C TRP A 315 -32.27 26.49 -10.70
N ILE A 316 -31.01 26.32 -11.10
CA ILE A 316 -29.85 26.83 -10.37
C ILE A 316 -29.22 28.01 -11.11
N PHE A 317 -28.82 29.03 -10.34
CA PHE A 317 -28.23 30.28 -10.79
C PHE A 317 -26.94 30.57 -10.02
N GLN A 318 -26.09 31.43 -10.57
CA GLN A 318 -25.00 32.03 -9.79
C GLN A 318 -25.59 32.98 -8.74
N LYS A 319 -24.94 33.09 -7.57
CA LYS A 319 -25.42 33.96 -6.48
C LYS A 319 -25.53 35.43 -6.86
N SER A 320 -24.71 35.89 -7.79
CA SER A 320 -24.79 37.24 -8.39
C SER A 320 -26.11 37.53 -9.13
N LYS A 321 -26.93 36.51 -9.40
CA LYS A 321 -28.23 36.62 -10.07
C LYS A 321 -29.42 36.53 -9.12
N GLU A 322 -29.19 36.50 -7.81
CA GLU A 322 -30.24 36.39 -6.81
C GLU A 322 -31.22 37.57 -6.84
N ASP A 323 -30.72 38.80 -6.89
CA ASP A 323 -31.58 40.01 -6.94
C ASP A 323 -32.41 40.05 -8.22
N ASP A 324 -31.82 39.68 -9.36
CA ASP A 324 -32.51 39.58 -10.64
C ASP A 324 -33.61 38.50 -10.60
N LEU A 325 -33.34 37.38 -9.92
CA LEU A 325 -34.28 36.27 -9.75
C LEU A 325 -35.45 36.66 -8.85
N ARG A 326 -35.19 37.32 -7.72
CA ARG A 326 -36.21 37.83 -6.77
C ARG A 326 -37.16 38.81 -7.47
N ARG A 327 -36.61 39.74 -8.27
CA ARG A 327 -37.40 40.67 -9.10
C ARG A 327 -38.27 39.96 -10.14
N LEU A 328 -37.76 38.91 -10.78
CA LEU A 328 -38.49 38.18 -11.81
C LEU A 328 -39.75 37.50 -11.26
N VAL A 329 -39.70 37.00 -10.02
CA VAL A 329 -40.82 36.30 -9.39
C VAL A 329 -41.62 37.16 -8.40
N ASN A 330 -41.44 38.49 -8.44
CA ASN A 330 -42.10 39.45 -7.55
C ASN A 330 -41.94 39.13 -6.05
N LEU A 331 -40.78 38.59 -5.66
CA LEU A 331 -40.40 38.47 -4.25
C LEU A 331 -39.62 39.74 -3.89
N ASN A 332 -40.21 40.59 -3.02
CA ASN A 332 -39.56 41.78 -2.49
C ASN A 332 -38.54 41.43 -1.41
#